data_AF-A0A269TIC8-F1
#
_entry.id   AF-A0A269TIC8-F1
#
_cell.length_a   1.000
_cell.length_b   1.000
_cell.length_c   1.000
_cell.angle_alpha   90.00
_cell.angle_beta   90.00
_cell.angle_gamma   90.00
#
_symmetry.space_group_name_H-M   'P 1'
#
loop_
_entity.id
_entity.type
_entity.pdbx_description
1 polymer ?
#
loop_
_entity_poly.entity_id
_entity_poly.type
_entity_poly.pdbx_seq_one_letter_code
_entity_poly.pdbx_strand_id
1 'polypeptide(L)'
;MKIKSKKSWLFLVTSITAISAATFAIACSNAQTEDPKQVVTPPTTEQPKKDDKTNQSIEKPPINKENETLINSETSANPLFDFGPDPLDITDISGILQEQKVEKKFPDSGIKALDTVISKYPLVNYNGRGIQESGNNNPFTKYSSDHYKEIQNEQYDTVKDYTFRIKIQERQMNVKGDAPAETWGTIWVLDYLKEKDGKYPLTWYFGTNLHVAAPLNHQYAIQGQSALAAHEAVLIQISDTENVKLTNYPTMFYSAQNFLGANDEGIELNAAHGSYSYGDLFDYKNLKNYAKDFAVIKVEFKDEAEARKVTRDFATNEKYQTPKLKFNKRSILETKTGDDLASENGIYVYGYPAAGTSGATVNIRSNIDSSETASGYSVLVRDYMIYNNYGQKLPGIYDNMYINGGSIYQTDDKSNYGNTGRSVRYPIDMWLYDRYYTRFGLTIGINNSNLGQGSSGSIVIDRDYNVIGVNWGGEDTSQSGLIDPLVSSEYKNKDGKIVFYEYDLIHGRGSKQTRSYASELKKLLAKEEYKDKTSWLLGDEVNPTNSENK
;
A
#
# COMPACT_ATOMS: atom_id res chain seq x y z
N MET A 1 -12.75 60.22 21.26
CA MET A 1 -13.09 59.76 19.89
C MET A 1 -14.03 58.56 20.02
N LYS A 2 -15.19 58.58 19.38
CA LYS A 2 -16.38 57.75 19.69
C LYS A 2 -16.20 56.28 19.24
N ILE A 3 -16.50 55.36 20.15
CA ILE A 3 -16.66 53.91 19.92
C ILE A 3 -18.03 53.67 19.25
N LYS A 4 -18.06 52.88 18.17
CA LYS A 4 -19.31 52.35 17.58
C LYS A 4 -19.23 50.83 17.50
N SER A 5 -20.11 50.17 18.25
CA SER A 5 -20.50 48.77 18.09
C SER A 5 -21.63 48.65 17.07
N LYS A 6 -21.72 47.48 16.39
CA LYS A 6 -22.95 46.84 15.86
C LYS A 6 -22.53 45.50 15.23
N LYS A 7 -22.89 44.37 15.85
CA LYS A 7 -24.13 43.57 15.75
C LYS A 7 -23.97 42.41 14.76
N SER A 8 -23.75 41.23 15.33
CA SER A 8 -23.80 39.92 14.70
C SER A 8 -25.22 39.57 14.25
N TRP A 9 -25.36 38.96 13.07
CA TRP A 9 -26.58 38.29 12.62
C TRP A 9 -26.26 36.82 12.41
N LEU A 10 -27.00 35.99 13.15
CA LEU A 10 -26.92 34.53 13.17
C LEU A 10 -27.90 34.02 12.11
N PHE A 11 -27.42 33.31 11.09
CA PHE A 11 -28.27 32.51 10.21
C PHE A 11 -28.01 31.03 10.49
N LEU A 12 -29.03 30.38 11.05
CA LEU A 12 -29.14 28.93 11.13
C LEU A 12 -29.66 28.46 9.76
N VAL A 13 -28.86 27.66 9.05
CA VAL A 13 -29.35 26.88 7.91
C VAL A 13 -28.98 25.43 8.17
N THR A 14 -29.98 24.65 8.54
CA THR A 14 -29.95 23.20 8.60
C THR A 14 -30.09 22.66 7.18
N SER A 15 -29.09 21.94 6.70
CA SER A 15 -29.16 21.17 5.45
C SER A 15 -28.63 19.77 5.72
N ILE A 16 -29.56 18.85 5.95
CA ILE A 16 -29.32 17.41 5.95
C ILE A 16 -29.03 17.02 4.51
N THR A 17 -27.78 16.66 4.21
CA THR A 17 -27.44 15.89 3.01
C THR A 17 -26.89 14.56 3.47
N ALA A 18 -27.61 13.49 3.12
CA ALA A 18 -27.13 12.13 3.25
C ALA A 18 -25.99 11.95 2.24
N ILE A 19 -24.76 12.06 2.71
CA ILE A 19 -23.57 11.66 1.97
C ILE A 19 -23.31 10.21 2.35
N SER A 20 -23.50 9.30 1.40
CA SER A 20 -22.93 7.96 1.45
C SER A 20 -21.40 8.11 1.43
N ALA A 21 -20.81 8.16 2.62
CA ALA A 21 -19.38 8.22 2.82
C ALA A 21 -18.76 6.87 2.41
N ALA A 22 -17.90 6.88 1.39
CA ALA A 22 -16.90 5.84 1.24
C ALA A 22 -16.06 5.84 2.55
N THR A 23 -16.28 4.84 3.39
CA THR A 23 -15.56 4.66 4.64
C THR A 23 -14.19 4.10 4.28
N PHE A 24 -13.18 4.95 4.20
CA PHE A 24 -11.80 4.49 4.22
C PHE A 24 -11.52 3.93 5.62
N ALA A 25 -11.46 2.61 5.75
CA ALA A 25 -10.91 1.98 6.93
C ALA A 25 -9.39 2.15 6.92
N ILE A 26 -8.90 3.28 7.41
CA ILE A 26 -7.51 3.35 7.87
C ILE A 26 -7.51 2.62 9.20
N ALA A 27 -7.23 1.31 9.14
CA ALA A 27 -7.13 0.46 10.30
C ALA A 27 -5.86 0.81 11.09
N CYS A 28 -5.94 1.90 11.86
CA CYS A 28 -5.10 2.17 13.01
C CYS A 28 -6.04 2.43 14.20
N SER A 29 -6.53 1.37 14.83
CA SER A 29 -7.13 1.46 16.16
C SER A 29 -7.07 0.13 16.90
N ASN A 30 -6.81 0.24 18.20
CA ASN A 30 -6.59 -0.79 19.19
C ASN A 30 -7.45 -2.06 19.03
N ALA A 31 -6.79 -3.22 19.09
CA ALA A 31 -7.45 -4.49 19.23
C ALA A 31 -8.23 -4.52 20.55
N GLN A 32 -9.57 -4.55 20.47
CA GLN A 32 -10.41 -4.95 21.58
C GLN A 32 -10.15 -6.42 21.86
N THR A 33 -9.64 -6.72 23.05
CA THR A 33 -9.48 -8.07 23.58
C THR A 33 -10.86 -8.66 23.88
N GLU A 34 -11.21 -9.78 23.26
CA GLU A 34 -12.31 -10.62 23.71
C GLU A 34 -11.91 -11.40 24.97
N ASP A 35 -12.79 -11.39 25.98
CA ASP A 35 -12.64 -12.13 27.24
C ASP A 35 -12.66 -13.66 27.02
N PRO A 36 -11.79 -14.44 27.70
CA PRO A 36 -11.78 -15.90 27.58
C PRO A 36 -12.88 -16.52 28.45
N LYS A 37 -13.93 -17.09 27.84
CA LYS A 37 -14.88 -17.96 28.54
C LYS A 37 -14.37 -19.40 28.63
N GLN A 38 -14.00 -19.74 29.86
CA GLN A 38 -14.08 -21.02 30.59
C GLN A 38 -14.00 -22.36 29.81
N VAL A 39 -12.95 -23.08 30.17
CA VAL A 39 -12.71 -24.51 29.99
C VAL A 39 -13.80 -25.35 30.66
N VAL A 40 -14.42 -26.27 29.90
CA VAL A 40 -15.20 -27.40 30.44
C VAL A 40 -14.49 -28.70 30.05
N THR A 41 -14.16 -29.49 31.07
CA THR A 41 -13.53 -30.82 31.01
C THR A 41 -14.47 -31.87 30.41
N PRO A 42 -13.95 -32.90 29.70
CA PRO A 42 -14.78 -33.93 29.08
C PRO A 42 -15.04 -35.12 30.03
N PRO A 43 -16.12 -35.89 29.85
CA PRO A 43 -16.20 -37.23 30.41
C PRO A 43 -15.73 -38.29 29.40
N THR A 44 -15.10 -39.31 29.98
CA THR A 44 -14.44 -40.46 29.38
C THR A 44 -15.43 -41.58 28.98
N THR A 45 -15.05 -42.31 27.91
CA THR A 45 -15.32 -43.73 27.58
C THR A 45 -16.75 -44.20 27.30
N GLU A 46 -16.96 -44.74 26.10
CA GLU A 46 -17.06 -46.21 25.88
C GLU A 46 -17.03 -46.57 24.38
N GLN A 47 -16.28 -47.62 24.04
CA GLN A 47 -16.38 -48.38 22.78
C GLN A 47 -17.61 -49.31 22.86
N PRO A 48 -18.31 -49.62 21.75
CA PRO A 48 -17.98 -50.90 21.09
C PRO A 48 -18.18 -50.99 19.56
N LYS A 49 -17.33 -51.86 18.98
CA LYS A 49 -17.54 -52.88 17.93
C LYS A 49 -18.06 -52.52 16.53
N LYS A 50 -17.26 -52.98 15.56
CA LYS A 50 -17.61 -53.34 14.17
C LYS A 50 -18.86 -54.22 14.09
N ASP A 51 -19.68 -53.99 13.07
CA ASP A 51 -20.13 -55.05 12.16
C ASP A 51 -20.68 -54.47 10.83
N ASP A 52 -20.85 -55.39 9.90
CA ASP A 52 -20.78 -55.32 8.44
C ASP A 52 -22.13 -55.03 7.74
N LYS A 53 -22.03 -54.56 6.48
CA LYS A 53 -22.96 -54.72 5.34
C LYS A 53 -24.19 -53.81 5.11
N THR A 54 -24.35 -53.61 3.79
CA THR A 54 -25.56 -53.46 2.94
C THR A 54 -26.17 -52.09 2.64
N ASN A 55 -25.88 -51.62 1.42
CA ASN A 55 -26.78 -51.10 0.37
C ASN A 55 -28.26 -50.92 0.78
N GLN A 56 -28.77 -49.69 0.69
CA GLN A 56 -30.10 -49.40 0.15
C GLN A 56 -30.28 -47.92 -0.20
N SER A 57 -30.86 -47.68 -1.38
CA SER A 57 -31.31 -46.41 -1.93
C SER A 57 -32.36 -45.74 -1.05
N ILE A 58 -32.29 -44.42 -0.89
CA ILE A 58 -33.33 -43.64 -0.24
C ILE A 58 -34.00 -42.71 -1.26
N GLU A 59 -35.30 -42.97 -1.44
CA GLU A 59 -36.28 -42.18 -2.15
C GLU A 59 -36.52 -40.80 -1.48
N LYS A 60 -36.90 -39.82 -2.30
CA LYS A 60 -37.40 -38.51 -1.85
C LYS A 60 -38.77 -38.64 -1.15
N PRO A 61 -39.00 -37.93 -0.03
CA PRO A 61 -40.34 -37.77 0.52
C PRO A 61 -41.09 -36.57 -0.08
N PRO A 62 -42.44 -36.58 -0.01
CA PRO A 62 -43.32 -35.73 -0.79
C PRO A 62 -43.53 -34.34 -0.18
N ILE A 63 -43.82 -33.38 -1.07
CA ILE A 63 -44.23 -32.01 -0.76
C ILE A 63 -45.68 -32.03 -0.27
N ASN A 64 -45.91 -31.53 0.94
CA ASN A 64 -47.25 -31.25 1.45
C ASN A 64 -47.54 -29.76 1.30
N LYS A 65 -48.63 -29.46 0.58
CA LYS A 65 -49.26 -28.14 0.52
C LYS A 65 -50.15 -27.97 1.75
N GLU A 66 -50.20 -26.72 2.25
CA GLU A 66 -51.32 -26.03 2.92
C GLU A 66 -50.81 -25.20 4.10
N ASN A 67 -50.76 -23.88 3.93
CA ASN A 67 -51.70 -22.97 4.58
C ASN A 67 -51.35 -21.53 4.21
N GLU A 68 -52.25 -20.94 3.43
CA GLU A 68 -52.32 -19.52 3.17
C GLU A 68 -52.74 -18.79 4.45
N THR A 69 -52.05 -17.70 4.77
CA THR A 69 -52.64 -16.64 5.59
C THR A 69 -52.21 -15.30 5.03
N LEU A 70 -53.22 -14.54 4.62
CA LEU A 70 -53.18 -13.20 4.06
C LEU A 70 -52.51 -12.21 5.00
N ILE A 71 -51.52 -11.46 4.49
CA ILE A 71 -51.22 -10.11 4.95
C ILE A 71 -51.06 -9.23 3.70
N ASN A 72 -52.03 -8.33 3.51
CA ASN A 72 -51.96 -7.23 2.55
C ASN A 72 -50.92 -6.21 3.02
N SER A 73 -49.96 -5.87 2.16
CA SER A 73 -49.26 -4.60 2.21
C SER A 73 -49.07 -4.07 0.80
N GLU A 74 -49.82 -3.03 0.49
CA GLU A 74 -49.71 -2.27 -0.75
C GLU A 74 -48.27 -1.74 -0.88
N THR A 75 -47.59 -2.12 -1.97
CA THR A 75 -46.39 -1.43 -2.44
C THR A 75 -46.64 -0.98 -3.87
N SER A 76 -46.41 0.31 -4.08
CA SER A 76 -46.53 1.02 -5.34
C SER A 76 -45.67 0.39 -6.43
N ALA A 77 -46.29 0.02 -7.55
CA ALA A 77 -45.61 -0.45 -8.74
C ALA A 77 -44.68 0.62 -9.32
N ASN A 78 -43.39 0.31 -9.43
CA ASN A 78 -42.49 0.99 -10.36
C ASN A 78 -42.85 0.55 -11.79
N PRO A 79 -42.80 1.44 -12.78
CA PRO A 79 -43.08 1.06 -14.16
C PRO A 79 -41.98 0.10 -14.67
N LEU A 80 -42.40 -1.09 -15.09
CA LEU A 80 -41.59 -1.95 -15.95
C LEU A 80 -41.28 -1.17 -17.22
N PHE A 81 -39.99 -0.97 -17.50
CA PHE A 81 -39.56 -0.58 -18.85
C PHE A 81 -39.83 -1.75 -19.79
N ASP A 82 -40.80 -1.55 -20.67
CA ASP A 82 -41.11 -2.43 -21.80
C ASP A 82 -39.98 -2.33 -22.83
N PHE A 83 -39.03 -3.27 -22.77
CA PHE A 83 -38.10 -3.49 -23.87
C PHE A 83 -38.88 -4.23 -24.94
N GLY A 84 -39.44 -3.47 -25.89
CA GLY A 84 -40.23 -4.00 -27.00
C GLY A 84 -39.51 -5.14 -27.75
N PRO A 85 -40.26 -6.00 -28.45
CA PRO A 85 -39.78 -7.27 -28.99
C PRO A 85 -38.88 -7.17 -30.24
N ASP A 86 -38.39 -5.97 -30.59
CA ASP A 86 -37.53 -5.82 -31.75
C ASP A 86 -36.08 -6.16 -31.37
N PRO A 87 -35.50 -7.25 -31.91
CA PRO A 87 -34.08 -7.52 -31.73
C PRO A 87 -33.31 -6.31 -32.29
N LEU A 88 -32.51 -5.67 -31.44
CA LEU A 88 -31.56 -4.64 -31.84
C LEU A 88 -30.86 -5.11 -33.11
N ASP A 89 -31.03 -4.38 -34.21
CA ASP A 89 -30.37 -4.66 -35.47
C ASP A 89 -28.87 -4.37 -35.33
N ILE A 90 -28.13 -5.41 -34.93
CA ILE A 90 -26.68 -5.40 -34.72
C ILE A 90 -25.87 -5.42 -36.02
N THR A 91 -26.51 -5.25 -37.19
CA THR A 91 -25.81 -5.25 -38.48
C THR A 91 -25.06 -3.96 -38.79
N ASP A 92 -25.34 -2.85 -38.08
CA ASP A 92 -24.63 -1.56 -38.22
C ASP A 92 -23.68 -1.24 -37.05
N ILE A 93 -23.02 -2.25 -36.49
CA ILE A 93 -21.92 -2.01 -35.54
C ILE A 93 -20.64 -1.57 -36.29
N SER A 94 -20.54 -1.81 -37.59
CA SER A 94 -19.39 -1.40 -38.40
C SER A 94 -19.17 0.11 -38.45
N GLY A 95 -20.22 0.92 -38.37
CA GLY A 95 -20.12 2.38 -38.23
C GLY A 95 -19.71 2.84 -36.83
N ILE A 96 -20.03 2.05 -35.79
CA ILE A 96 -19.65 2.30 -34.39
C ILE A 96 -18.20 1.85 -34.13
N LEU A 97 -17.72 0.85 -34.86
CA LEU A 97 -16.34 0.34 -34.81
C LEU A 97 -15.37 1.07 -35.74
N GLN A 98 -15.80 2.09 -36.49
CA GLN A 98 -14.82 3.01 -37.06
C GLN A 98 -14.08 3.66 -35.89
N GLU A 99 -12.81 3.29 -35.71
CA GLU A 99 -11.92 3.85 -34.69
C GLU A 99 -12.09 5.37 -34.71
N GLN A 100 -12.82 5.92 -33.72
CA GLN A 100 -12.89 7.35 -33.55
C GLN A 100 -11.44 7.81 -33.42
N LYS A 101 -10.97 8.60 -34.39
CA LYS A 101 -9.64 9.19 -34.35
C LYS A 101 -9.56 9.99 -33.06
N VAL A 102 -8.83 9.48 -32.08
CA VAL A 102 -8.66 10.16 -30.81
C VAL A 102 -7.64 11.28 -31.05
N GLU A 103 -8.12 12.51 -31.12
CA GLU A 103 -7.25 13.67 -31.31
C GLU A 103 -6.43 13.96 -30.05
N LYS A 104 -5.13 14.24 -30.24
CA LYS A 104 -4.24 14.66 -29.15
C LYS A 104 -4.69 16.03 -28.63
N LYS A 105 -5.00 16.13 -27.34
CA LYS A 105 -5.55 17.32 -26.68
C LYS A 105 -4.48 18.24 -26.10
N PHE A 106 -3.28 17.71 -25.81
CA PHE A 106 -2.21 18.42 -25.12
C PHE A 106 -0.83 18.21 -25.80
N PRO A 107 0.14 19.12 -25.60
CA PRO A 107 1.50 18.95 -26.12
C PRO A 107 2.20 17.69 -25.63
N ASP A 108 3.30 17.32 -26.30
CA ASP A 108 4.13 16.20 -25.86
C ASP A 108 4.74 16.46 -24.48
N SER A 109 4.62 15.48 -23.59
CA SER A 109 5.14 15.56 -22.22
C SER A 109 6.53 14.96 -22.09
N GLY A 110 6.99 14.19 -23.09
CA GLY A 110 8.18 13.35 -23.02
C GLY A 110 7.98 12.09 -22.16
N ILE A 111 6.76 11.83 -21.69
CA ILE A 111 6.40 10.69 -20.85
C ILE A 111 5.58 9.71 -21.68
N LYS A 112 6.16 8.55 -21.95
CA LYS A 112 5.62 7.52 -22.85
C LYS A 112 4.17 7.14 -22.54
N ALA A 113 3.80 6.97 -21.27
CA ALA A 113 2.43 6.63 -20.87
C ALA A 113 1.43 7.76 -21.20
N LEU A 114 1.84 9.03 -21.05
CA LEU A 114 0.98 10.18 -21.31
C LEU A 114 0.87 10.49 -22.81
N ASP A 115 1.89 10.15 -23.59
CA ASP A 115 1.99 10.49 -25.01
C ASP A 115 1.49 9.40 -25.97
N THR A 116 0.89 8.33 -25.45
CA THR A 116 0.35 7.22 -26.25
C THR A 116 -1.16 7.04 -26.09
N VAL A 117 -1.84 6.72 -27.19
CA VAL A 117 -3.26 6.33 -27.20
C VAL A 117 -3.39 4.96 -26.56
N ILE A 118 -4.42 4.79 -25.73
CA ILE A 118 -4.85 3.48 -25.24
C ILE A 118 -5.85 2.92 -26.24
N SER A 119 -5.45 1.91 -27.00
CA SER A 119 -6.29 1.16 -27.94
C SER A 119 -6.95 -0.04 -27.28
N LYS A 120 -6.34 -0.60 -26.23
CA LYS A 120 -6.77 -1.81 -25.54
C LYS A 120 -7.28 -1.48 -24.15
N TYR A 121 -8.36 -0.71 -24.05
CA TYR A 121 -8.99 -0.57 -22.75
C TYR A 121 -9.55 -1.94 -22.36
N PRO A 122 -9.12 -2.54 -21.24
CA PRO A 122 -9.76 -3.76 -20.78
C PRO A 122 -11.23 -3.41 -20.59
N LEU A 123 -12.10 -4.17 -21.26
CA LEU A 123 -13.52 -4.14 -20.92
C LEU A 123 -13.56 -4.47 -19.44
N VAL A 124 -14.07 -3.55 -18.63
CA VAL A 124 -14.36 -3.85 -17.23
C VAL A 124 -15.27 -5.06 -17.30
N ASN A 125 -14.79 -6.23 -16.86
CA ASN A 125 -15.60 -7.43 -16.84
C ASN A 125 -16.61 -7.26 -15.70
N TYR A 126 -17.59 -6.40 -15.97
CA TYR A 126 -18.70 -6.10 -15.10
C TYR A 126 -19.61 -7.31 -15.23
N ASN A 127 -19.42 -8.28 -14.34
CA ASN A 127 -20.14 -9.56 -14.35
C ASN A 127 -21.65 -9.43 -14.01
N GLY A 128 -22.26 -8.26 -14.24
CA GLY A 128 -23.68 -8.00 -14.02
C GLY A 128 -24.14 -7.97 -12.56
N ARG A 129 -23.22 -8.08 -11.58
CA ARG A 129 -23.55 -8.08 -10.14
C ARG A 129 -23.10 -6.82 -9.39
N GLY A 130 -22.83 -5.73 -10.09
CA GLY A 130 -22.09 -4.59 -9.53
C GLY A 130 -20.58 -4.78 -9.65
N ILE A 131 -19.79 -3.73 -9.36
CA ILE A 131 -18.54 -3.96 -8.61
C ILE A 131 -19.03 -4.78 -7.43
N GLN A 132 -18.68 -6.07 -7.33
CA GLN A 132 -19.18 -6.85 -6.21
C GLN A 132 -18.85 -6.06 -4.95
N GLU A 133 -19.89 -5.60 -4.24
CA GLU A 133 -19.86 -5.47 -2.80
C GLU A 133 -19.67 -6.88 -2.21
N SER A 134 -18.65 -7.62 -2.65
CA SER A 134 -18.15 -8.77 -1.94
C SER A 134 -17.35 -8.18 -0.81
N GLY A 135 -18.04 -7.65 0.21
CA GLY A 135 -17.41 -7.50 1.50
C GLY A 135 -16.74 -8.82 1.82
N ASN A 136 -15.41 -8.85 1.93
CA ASN A 136 -14.54 -9.91 2.44
C ASN A 136 -14.81 -11.40 2.08
N ASN A 137 -15.78 -11.76 1.24
CA ASN A 137 -16.26 -13.14 1.15
C ASN A 137 -15.27 -14.08 0.44
N ASN A 138 -14.36 -13.52 -0.35
CA ASN A 138 -13.29 -14.28 -0.99
C ASN A 138 -11.93 -13.86 -0.40
N PRO A 139 -11.35 -14.67 0.49
CA PRO A 139 -10.06 -14.36 1.06
C PRO A 139 -8.97 -14.45 -0.01
N PHE A 140 -7.92 -13.66 0.17
CA PHE A 140 -6.69 -13.81 -0.61
C PHE A 140 -6.07 -15.19 -0.35
N THR A 141 -5.40 -15.70 -1.37
CA THR A 141 -4.74 -17.00 -1.35
C THR A 141 -3.62 -16.95 -0.31
N LYS A 142 -3.76 -17.78 0.72
CA LYS A 142 -2.73 -17.97 1.75
C LYS A 142 -1.60 -18.81 1.19
N TYR A 143 -0.37 -18.47 1.51
CA TYR A 143 0.82 -19.20 1.10
C TYR A 143 0.77 -20.70 1.45
N SER A 144 0.21 -21.04 2.62
CA SER A 144 0.10 -22.42 3.11
C SER A 144 -1.08 -23.22 2.53
N SER A 145 -1.89 -22.63 1.64
CA SER A 145 -3.08 -23.29 1.07
C SER A 145 -2.75 -24.19 -0.12
N ASP A 146 -3.62 -25.17 -0.41
CA ASP A 146 -3.49 -26.01 -1.60
C ASP A 146 -3.61 -25.21 -2.90
N HIS A 147 -4.51 -24.21 -2.91
CA HIS A 147 -4.66 -23.34 -4.07
C HIS A 147 -3.39 -22.53 -4.37
N TYR A 148 -2.59 -22.16 -3.37
CA TYR A 148 -1.29 -21.54 -3.63
C TYR A 148 -0.38 -22.44 -4.48
N LYS A 149 -0.42 -23.76 -4.29
CA LYS A 149 0.38 -24.71 -5.09
C LYS A 149 -0.02 -24.71 -6.56
N GLU A 150 -1.26 -24.33 -6.87
CA GLU A 150 -1.79 -24.26 -8.25
C GLU A 150 -1.31 -22.99 -8.96
N ILE A 151 -1.16 -21.88 -8.23
CA ILE A 151 -0.75 -20.57 -8.78
C ILE A 151 0.73 -20.23 -8.50
N GLN A 152 1.44 -21.10 -7.79
CA GLN A 152 2.83 -20.89 -7.40
C GLN A 152 3.70 -20.69 -8.65
N ASN A 153 4.56 -19.68 -8.58
CA ASN A 153 5.50 -19.36 -9.64
C ASN A 153 6.77 -18.74 -9.05
N GLU A 154 7.76 -18.55 -9.93
CA GLU A 154 9.08 -18.05 -9.54
C GLU A 154 9.03 -16.63 -8.95
N GLN A 155 8.10 -15.79 -9.40
CA GLN A 155 7.93 -14.43 -8.87
C GLN A 155 7.44 -14.47 -7.43
N TYR A 156 6.41 -15.26 -7.11
CA TYR A 156 5.93 -15.44 -5.73
C TYR A 156 6.98 -16.08 -4.82
N ASP A 157 7.71 -17.08 -5.30
CA ASP A 157 8.81 -17.69 -4.55
C ASP A 157 9.92 -16.66 -4.27
N THR A 158 10.24 -15.83 -5.26
CA THR A 158 11.25 -14.77 -5.11
C THR A 158 10.82 -13.75 -4.07
N VAL A 159 9.63 -13.16 -4.17
CA VAL A 159 9.19 -12.16 -3.17
C VAL A 159 9.05 -12.77 -1.78
N LYS A 160 8.59 -14.03 -1.67
CA LYS A 160 8.56 -14.74 -0.40
C LYS A 160 9.93 -14.83 0.27
N ASP A 161 10.97 -15.17 -0.49
CA ASP A 161 12.33 -15.31 0.03
C ASP A 161 12.90 -13.97 0.52
N TYR A 162 12.46 -12.86 -0.06
CA TYR A 162 12.83 -11.51 0.35
C TYR A 162 12.04 -10.99 1.56
N THR A 163 10.81 -11.48 1.79
CA THR A 163 9.83 -10.83 2.67
C THR A 163 9.66 -11.53 4.02
N PHE A 164 9.42 -10.71 5.06
CA PHE A 164 9.19 -11.13 6.45
C PHE A 164 8.08 -10.28 7.07
N ARG A 165 7.50 -10.75 8.18
CA ARG A 165 6.67 -9.89 9.04
C ARG A 165 7.55 -9.20 10.07
N ILE A 166 7.25 -7.95 10.37
CA ILE A 166 7.81 -7.22 11.51
C ILE A 166 6.72 -6.94 12.52
N LYS A 167 7.08 -7.03 13.80
CA LYS A 167 6.29 -6.55 14.93
C LYS A 167 7.17 -5.66 15.79
N ILE A 168 6.73 -4.43 16.01
CA ILE A 168 7.39 -3.47 16.90
C ILE A 168 6.53 -3.33 18.15
N GLN A 169 7.10 -3.65 19.31
CA GLN A 169 6.43 -3.55 20.59
C GLN A 169 6.99 -2.35 21.36
N GLU A 170 6.13 -1.36 21.60
CA GLU A 170 6.45 -0.26 22.50
C GLU A 170 6.41 -0.76 23.95
N ARG A 171 7.39 -0.34 24.76
CA ARG A 171 7.38 -0.68 26.19
C ARG A 171 6.21 0.05 26.84
N GLN A 172 5.49 -0.64 27.72
CA GLN A 172 4.44 -0.01 28.51
C GLN A 172 5.01 1.23 29.22
N MET A 173 4.55 2.40 28.82
CA MET A 173 4.55 3.53 29.74
C MET A 173 3.64 3.10 30.89
N ASN A 174 4.07 3.27 32.15
CA ASN A 174 3.36 2.85 33.36
C ASN A 174 2.02 3.60 33.59
N VAL A 175 1.19 3.75 32.56
CA VAL A 175 -0.20 4.14 32.66
C VAL A 175 -0.95 2.85 32.98
N LYS A 176 -1.42 2.72 34.22
CA LYS A 176 -2.22 1.57 34.67
C LYS A 176 -3.40 1.35 33.70
N GLY A 177 -3.36 0.26 32.93
CA GLY A 177 -4.51 -0.26 32.20
C GLY A 177 -4.37 -0.40 30.68
N ASP A 178 -3.36 0.20 30.05
CA ASP A 178 -3.22 0.14 28.59
C ASP A 178 -2.26 -0.96 28.14
N ALA A 179 -2.72 -1.82 27.24
CA ALA A 179 -1.85 -2.78 26.55
C ALA A 179 -0.76 -2.02 25.76
N PRO A 180 0.47 -2.55 25.64
CA PRO A 180 1.49 -1.92 24.81
C PRO A 180 0.97 -1.75 23.38
N ALA A 181 1.22 -0.57 22.78
CA ALA A 181 0.92 -0.37 21.39
C ALA A 181 1.80 -1.30 20.54
N GLU A 182 1.17 -2.09 19.68
CA GLU A 182 1.85 -3.00 18.78
C GLU A 182 1.60 -2.55 17.34
N THR A 183 2.69 -2.36 16.60
CA THR A 183 2.60 -2.12 15.16
C THR A 183 3.12 -3.34 14.41
N TRP A 184 2.36 -3.72 13.39
CA TRP A 184 2.63 -4.88 12.55
C TRP A 184 2.78 -4.41 11.11
N GLY A 185 3.68 -5.06 10.39
CA GLY A 185 3.82 -4.81 8.97
C GLY A 185 4.63 -5.89 8.28
N THR A 186 4.89 -5.63 7.02
CA THR A 186 5.72 -6.43 6.13
C THR A 186 7.03 -5.68 5.87
N ILE A 187 8.15 -6.38 5.97
CA ILE A 187 9.48 -5.87 5.63
C ILE A 187 10.12 -6.80 4.60
N TRP A 188 11.13 -6.33 3.88
CA TRP A 188 11.84 -7.15 2.90
C TRP A 188 13.31 -6.78 2.79
N VAL A 189 14.17 -7.74 2.41
CA VAL A 189 15.60 -7.49 2.20
C VAL A 189 15.79 -6.47 1.09
N LEU A 190 16.25 -5.26 1.44
CA LEU A 190 16.67 -4.27 0.46
C LEU A 190 18.16 -4.44 0.14
N ASP A 191 18.98 -4.54 1.18
CA ASP A 191 20.44 -4.56 1.05
C ASP A 191 21.10 -5.18 2.29
N TYR A 192 22.40 -5.46 2.18
CA TYR A 192 23.28 -5.77 3.29
C TYR A 192 24.72 -5.39 2.94
N LEU A 193 25.54 -5.19 3.97
CA LEU A 193 26.96 -4.88 3.77
C LEU A 193 27.78 -6.16 3.68
N LYS A 194 28.35 -6.42 2.51
CA LYS A 194 29.29 -7.52 2.27
C LYS A 194 30.58 -7.27 3.06
N GLU A 195 31.03 -8.30 3.76
CA GLU A 195 32.34 -8.32 4.42
C GLU A 195 33.42 -8.74 3.42
N LYS A 196 34.59 -8.09 3.50
CA LYS A 196 35.73 -8.37 2.60
C LYS A 196 36.30 -9.78 2.73
N ASP A 197 36.18 -10.38 3.92
CA ASP A 197 36.68 -11.71 4.23
C ASP A 197 35.67 -12.83 3.90
N GLY A 198 34.53 -12.49 3.28
CA GLY A 198 33.50 -13.45 2.89
C GLY A 198 32.64 -13.97 4.05
N LYS A 199 32.77 -13.39 5.26
CA LYS A 199 31.89 -13.70 6.39
C LYS A 199 30.44 -13.34 6.11
N TYR A 200 29.54 -13.96 6.88
CA TYR A 200 28.13 -13.63 6.77
C TYR A 200 27.90 -12.18 7.21
N PRO A 201 27.14 -11.38 6.44
CA PRO A 201 26.93 -9.97 6.74
C PRO A 201 26.17 -9.80 8.06
N LEU A 202 26.61 -8.84 8.88
CA LEU A 202 25.95 -8.50 10.15
C LEU A 202 25.11 -7.22 10.06
N THR A 203 25.34 -6.37 9.05
CA THR A 203 24.56 -5.14 8.82
C THR A 203 23.62 -5.34 7.65
N TRP A 204 22.31 -5.26 7.93
CA TRP A 204 21.24 -5.47 6.97
C TRP A 204 20.30 -4.28 6.89
N TYR A 205 19.71 -4.09 5.72
CA TYR A 205 18.74 -3.04 5.43
C TYR A 205 17.45 -3.66 4.91
N PHE A 206 16.35 -3.34 5.57
CA PHE A 206 15.03 -3.82 5.20
C PHE A 206 14.16 -2.67 4.72
N GLY A 207 13.57 -2.81 3.54
CA GLY A 207 12.56 -1.88 3.03
C GLY A 207 11.19 -2.18 3.64
N THR A 208 10.40 -1.13 3.90
CA THR A 208 9.00 -1.21 4.34
C THR A 208 8.30 0.13 4.18
N ASN A 209 7.05 0.23 4.61
CA ASN A 209 6.36 1.50 4.74
C ASN A 209 6.91 2.35 5.88
N LEU A 210 6.85 3.67 5.71
CA LEU A 210 7.25 4.63 6.73
C LEU A 210 6.34 4.53 7.95
N HIS A 211 5.02 4.38 7.79
CA HIS A 211 4.13 4.24 8.94
C HIS A 211 4.36 2.93 9.73
N VAL A 212 4.86 1.88 9.08
CA VAL A 212 5.25 0.63 9.77
C VAL A 212 6.52 0.85 10.58
N ALA A 213 7.51 1.58 10.03
CA ALA A 213 8.79 1.85 10.69
C ALA A 213 8.74 3.01 11.69
N ALA A 214 7.74 3.88 11.63
CA ALA A 214 7.62 5.09 12.45
C ALA A 214 7.79 4.85 13.96
N PRO A 215 7.21 3.78 14.54
CA PRO A 215 7.38 3.50 15.96
C PRO A 215 8.83 3.26 16.37
N LEU A 216 9.76 2.92 15.47
CA LEU A 216 11.17 2.68 15.81
C LEU A 216 11.89 3.90 16.40
N ASN A 217 11.44 5.10 16.05
CA ASN A 217 12.09 6.33 16.50
C ASN A 217 11.15 7.24 17.31
N HIS A 218 10.03 6.72 17.82
CA HIS A 218 9.17 7.49 18.72
C HIS A 218 9.93 7.83 20.01
N GLN A 219 10.29 9.10 20.20
CA GLN A 219 10.74 9.61 21.49
C GLN A 219 9.51 10.14 22.23
N TYR A 220 9.09 9.49 23.31
CA TYR A 220 8.06 10.04 24.19
C TYR A 220 8.68 11.14 25.06
N ALA A 221 8.37 12.40 24.76
CA ALA A 221 8.61 13.49 25.70
C ALA A 221 7.61 13.36 26.86
N ILE A 222 7.98 12.61 27.90
CA ILE A 222 7.28 12.69 29.18
C ILE A 222 7.56 14.10 29.74
N GLN A 223 6.51 14.87 30.05
CA GLN A 223 6.66 16.21 30.64
C GLN A 223 7.63 16.17 31.82
N GLY A 224 8.83 16.74 31.64
CA GLY A 224 9.85 16.87 32.69
C GLY A 224 10.95 15.78 32.72
N GLN A 225 10.93 14.77 31.84
CA GLN A 225 12.05 13.83 31.67
C GLN A 225 12.28 13.54 30.19
N SER A 226 13.52 13.73 29.71
CA SER A 226 13.96 13.21 28.41
C SER A 226 14.04 11.69 28.49
N ALA A 227 12.89 11.01 28.47
CA ALA A 227 12.83 9.57 28.34
C ALA A 227 12.89 9.26 26.84
N LEU A 228 14.04 8.80 26.35
CA LEU A 228 14.03 7.92 25.18
C LEU A 228 12.98 6.85 25.49
N ALA A 229 11.96 6.71 24.63
CA ALA A 229 11.05 5.58 24.73
C ALA A 229 11.92 4.33 24.66
N ALA A 230 12.07 3.63 25.78
CA ALA A 230 12.83 2.40 25.80
C ALA A 230 11.95 1.36 25.13
N HIS A 231 11.96 1.24 23.81
CA HIS A 231 11.25 0.16 23.11
C HIS A 231 11.70 -1.20 23.66
N GLU A 232 10.77 -2.16 23.80
CA GLU A 232 11.04 -3.41 24.53
C GLU A 232 11.60 -4.53 23.63
N ALA A 233 11.11 -4.60 22.40
CA ALA A 233 11.48 -5.62 21.43
C ALA A 233 11.08 -5.24 20.01
N VAL A 234 11.89 -5.68 19.05
CA VAL A 234 11.45 -5.90 17.68
C VAL A 234 11.51 -7.39 17.41
N LEU A 235 10.41 -7.92 16.88
CA LEU A 235 10.26 -9.32 16.52
C LEU A 235 10.15 -9.40 15.00
N ILE A 236 10.95 -10.28 14.40
CA ILE A 236 10.84 -10.64 12.99
C ILE A 236 10.26 -12.05 12.90
N GLN A 237 9.14 -12.19 12.22
CA GLN A 237 8.53 -13.49 11.95
C GLN A 237 9.19 -14.09 10.71
N ILE A 238 9.90 -15.20 10.90
CA ILE A 238 10.64 -15.88 9.81
C ILE A 238 9.87 -17.07 9.22
N SER A 239 8.81 -17.52 9.89
CA SER A 239 7.86 -18.52 9.40
C SER A 239 6.49 -18.31 10.06
N ASP A 240 5.44 -18.99 9.59
CA ASP A 240 4.07 -18.88 10.13
C ASP A 240 3.99 -19.08 11.65
N THR A 241 4.97 -19.77 12.26
CA THR A 241 4.98 -20.07 13.70
C THR A 241 6.19 -19.52 14.46
N GLU A 242 7.22 -19.03 13.79
CA GLU A 242 8.48 -18.63 14.44
C GLU A 242 8.71 -17.12 14.40
N ASN A 243 8.85 -16.55 15.60
CA ASN A 243 9.28 -15.17 15.79
C ASN A 243 10.69 -15.15 16.42
N VAL A 244 11.55 -14.28 15.91
CA VAL A 244 12.88 -14.04 16.48
C VAL A 244 12.90 -12.63 17.07
N LYS A 245 13.19 -12.53 18.37
CA LYS A 245 13.45 -11.24 19.02
C LYS A 245 14.86 -10.80 18.67
N LEU A 246 15.00 -9.62 18.10
CA LEU A 246 16.31 -9.04 17.82
C LEU A 246 17.04 -8.67 19.10
N THR A 247 18.32 -9.03 19.18
CA THR A 247 19.19 -8.67 20.30
C THR A 247 19.47 -7.17 20.29
N ASN A 248 19.84 -6.63 19.14
CA ASN A 248 20.10 -5.22 18.95
C ASN A 248 18.84 -4.53 18.41
N TYR A 249 18.49 -3.39 19.00
CA TYR A 249 17.33 -2.63 18.55
C TYR A 249 17.62 -2.00 17.18
N PRO A 250 16.74 -2.18 16.18
CA PRO A 250 16.97 -1.64 14.85
C PRO A 250 16.75 -0.13 14.81
N THR A 251 17.29 0.53 13.79
CA THR A 251 17.17 1.98 13.60
C THR A 251 16.53 2.29 12.26
N MET A 252 15.74 3.36 12.18
CA MET A 252 15.29 3.84 10.87
C MET A 252 16.44 4.59 10.19
N PHE A 253 17.02 3.96 9.18
CA PHE A 253 18.19 4.44 8.44
C PHE A 253 17.83 5.48 7.39
N TYR A 254 16.72 5.26 6.69
CA TYR A 254 16.17 6.19 5.72
C TYR A 254 14.66 6.29 5.89
N SER A 255 14.12 7.50 5.70
CA SER A 255 12.69 7.77 5.65
C SER A 255 12.43 8.73 4.49
N ALA A 256 11.43 8.43 3.68
CA ALA A 256 11.03 9.26 2.54
C ALA A 256 10.14 10.44 2.98
N GLN A 257 10.52 11.12 4.06
CA GLN A 257 9.92 12.37 4.51
C GLN A 257 10.77 13.56 4.05
N ASN A 258 10.13 14.63 3.58
CA ASN A 258 10.78 15.90 3.20
C ASN A 258 12.09 15.71 2.40
N PHE A 259 12.07 14.84 1.39
CA PHE A 259 13.25 14.48 0.61
C PHE A 259 13.39 15.30 -0.68
N LEU A 260 12.50 16.25 -0.93
CA LEU A 260 12.49 17.21 -2.04
C LEU A 260 12.67 18.66 -1.55
N GLY A 261 13.44 19.46 -2.28
CA GLY A 261 13.74 20.84 -1.93
C GLY A 261 14.63 20.98 -0.69
N ALA A 262 15.08 22.21 -0.43
CA ALA A 262 15.66 22.54 0.87
C ALA A 262 14.56 22.44 1.95
N ASN A 263 14.91 21.94 3.14
CA ASN A 263 13.96 21.56 4.20
C ASN A 263 12.92 22.65 4.57
N ASP A 264 13.20 23.92 4.29
CA ASP A 264 12.36 25.06 4.66
C ASP A 264 11.46 25.59 3.53
N GLU A 265 11.72 25.21 2.28
CA GLU A 265 11.02 25.74 1.09
C GLU A 265 9.70 24.99 0.81
N GLY A 266 9.60 23.73 1.22
CA GLY A 266 8.45 22.86 0.91
C GLY A 266 8.31 22.56 -0.59
N ILE A 267 7.14 22.07 -0.99
CA ILE A 267 6.81 21.81 -2.40
C ILE A 267 5.45 22.43 -2.78
N GLU A 268 5.34 22.85 -4.04
CA GLU A 268 4.07 23.23 -4.66
C GLU A 268 3.47 22.03 -5.39
N LEU A 269 2.21 21.68 -5.11
CA LEU A 269 1.45 20.69 -5.85
C LEU A 269 0.30 21.34 -6.61
N ASN A 270 0.10 20.90 -7.84
CA ASN A 270 -1.02 21.30 -8.68
C ASN A 270 -1.85 20.07 -9.03
N ALA A 271 -3.17 20.26 -9.12
CA ALA A 271 -4.08 19.20 -9.51
C ALA A 271 -3.76 18.67 -10.90
N ALA A 272 -3.81 17.34 -11.04
CA ALA A 272 -3.77 16.69 -12.35
C ALA A 272 -4.92 17.19 -13.25
N HIS A 273 -6.11 17.44 -12.68
CA HIS A 273 -7.28 17.89 -13.42
C HIS A 273 -8.25 18.71 -12.55
N GLY A 274 -8.37 20.01 -12.85
CA GLY A 274 -9.28 20.91 -12.14
C GLY A 274 -8.65 21.46 -10.86
N SER A 275 -9.35 21.32 -9.74
CA SER A 275 -8.90 21.77 -8.42
C SER A 275 -8.96 20.62 -7.43
N TYR A 276 -8.03 20.61 -6.47
CA TYR A 276 -8.10 19.69 -5.35
C TYR A 276 -9.26 20.05 -4.42
N SER A 277 -9.87 19.03 -3.84
CA SER A 277 -10.82 19.21 -2.74
C SER A 277 -10.16 20.02 -1.61
N TYR A 278 -10.93 20.87 -0.95
CA TYR A 278 -10.48 21.66 0.21
C TYR A 278 -9.28 22.58 -0.05
N GLY A 279 -9.03 23.01 -1.30
CA GLY A 279 -7.98 23.99 -1.62
C GLY A 279 -8.05 25.30 -0.85
N ASP A 280 -9.22 25.65 -0.30
CA ASP A 280 -9.41 26.83 0.55
C ASP A 280 -8.96 26.59 2.01
N LEU A 281 -8.87 25.33 2.44
CA LEU A 281 -8.54 24.92 3.80
C LEU A 281 -7.13 24.33 3.91
N PHE A 282 -6.57 23.86 2.80
CA PHE A 282 -5.27 23.22 2.75
C PHE A 282 -4.39 23.89 1.68
N ASP A 283 -3.25 24.42 2.13
CA ASP A 283 -2.29 25.09 1.27
C ASP A 283 -1.37 24.08 0.55
N TYR A 284 -1.85 23.57 -0.57
CA TYR A 284 -1.07 22.69 -1.45
C TYR A 284 0.15 23.38 -2.09
N LYS A 285 0.24 24.71 -2.05
CA LYS A 285 1.36 25.46 -2.67
C LYS A 285 2.56 25.56 -1.76
N ASN A 286 2.36 25.47 -0.45
CA ASN A 286 3.41 25.54 0.56
C ASN A 286 3.45 24.26 1.40
N LEU A 287 3.46 23.09 0.74
CA LEU A 287 3.44 21.80 1.43
C LEU A 287 4.81 21.53 2.07
N LYS A 288 4.95 21.79 3.38
CA LYS A 288 6.21 21.61 4.11
C LYS A 288 6.46 20.22 4.66
N ASN A 289 5.43 19.59 5.23
CA ASN A 289 5.52 18.23 5.76
C ASN A 289 4.82 17.28 4.80
N TYR A 290 5.63 16.57 4.02
CA TYR A 290 5.15 15.59 3.07
C TYR A 290 6.05 14.36 3.09
N ALA A 291 5.51 13.24 2.64
CA ALA A 291 6.27 12.02 2.58
C ALA A 291 5.77 11.08 1.49
N LYS A 292 6.64 10.17 1.08
CA LYS A 292 6.22 8.88 0.55
C LYS A 292 6.25 7.88 1.68
N ASP A 293 5.34 6.92 1.64
CA ASP A 293 5.22 5.90 2.68
C ASP A 293 6.28 4.82 2.49
N PHE A 294 7.54 5.20 2.62
CA PHE A 294 8.68 4.32 2.45
C PHE A 294 9.77 4.64 3.46
N ALA A 295 10.33 3.60 4.06
CA ALA A 295 11.45 3.67 4.97
C ALA A 295 12.38 2.47 4.77
N VAL A 296 13.62 2.65 5.24
CA VAL A 296 14.61 1.60 5.34
C VAL A 296 15.03 1.45 6.80
N ILE A 297 14.90 0.24 7.32
CA ILE A 297 15.30 -0.14 8.66
C ILE A 297 16.70 -0.75 8.58
N LYS A 298 17.65 -0.26 9.37
CA LYS A 298 18.96 -0.88 9.56
C LYS A 298 18.92 -1.79 10.78
N VAL A 299 19.35 -3.03 10.59
CA VAL A 299 19.56 -4.02 11.65
C VAL A 299 21.04 -4.37 11.69
N GLU A 300 21.63 -4.33 12.88
CA GLU A 300 22.99 -4.82 13.14
C GLU A 300 22.87 -6.04 14.05
N PHE A 301 23.05 -7.23 13.51
CA PHE A 301 22.94 -8.47 14.28
C PHE A 301 24.10 -8.62 15.26
N LYS A 302 23.86 -9.30 16.38
CA LYS A 302 24.88 -9.56 17.40
C LYS A 302 25.99 -10.47 16.87
N ASP A 303 25.61 -11.51 16.11
CA ASP A 303 26.50 -12.52 15.57
C ASP A 303 25.94 -13.17 14.29
N GLU A 304 26.75 -13.99 13.62
CA GLU A 304 26.33 -14.67 12.39
C GLU A 304 25.17 -15.63 12.61
N ALA A 305 25.05 -16.25 13.80
CA ALA A 305 23.98 -17.22 14.06
C ALA A 305 22.62 -16.52 14.08
N GLU A 306 22.53 -15.37 14.77
CA GLU A 306 21.33 -14.53 14.75
C GLU A 306 21.02 -14.02 13.33
N ALA A 307 22.04 -13.49 12.63
CA ALA A 307 21.88 -12.97 11.28
C ALA A 307 21.34 -14.03 10.31
N ARG A 308 21.97 -15.21 10.27
CA ARG A 308 21.57 -16.34 9.42
C ARG A 308 20.16 -16.81 9.73
N LYS A 309 19.83 -16.94 11.02
CA LYS A 309 18.50 -17.35 11.46
C LYS A 309 17.43 -16.36 11.01
N VAL A 310 17.61 -15.07 11.28
CA VAL A 310 16.63 -14.03 10.94
C VAL A 310 16.47 -13.89 9.43
N THR A 311 17.59 -13.93 8.70
CA THR A 311 17.60 -13.72 7.25
C THR A 311 17.43 -14.99 6.44
N ARG A 312 17.21 -16.15 7.08
CA ARG A 312 17.04 -17.47 6.42
C ARG A 312 18.20 -17.82 5.48
N ASP A 313 19.44 -17.56 5.92
CA ASP A 313 20.68 -17.77 5.16
C ASP A 313 20.70 -17.09 3.77
N PHE A 314 19.92 -16.01 3.61
CA PHE A 314 19.74 -15.32 2.33
C PHE A 314 21.06 -14.94 1.64
N ALA A 315 22.05 -14.42 2.38
CA ALA A 315 23.30 -13.94 1.77
C ALA A 315 24.23 -15.06 1.25
N THR A 316 23.99 -16.31 1.68
CA THR A 316 24.71 -17.50 1.18
C THR A 316 23.91 -18.31 0.16
N ASN A 317 22.66 -17.90 -0.12
CA ASN A 317 21.83 -18.55 -1.12
C ASN A 317 22.35 -18.23 -2.53
N GLU A 318 22.70 -19.26 -3.30
CA GLU A 318 23.21 -19.12 -4.67
C GLU A 318 22.25 -18.34 -5.58
N LYS A 319 20.94 -18.39 -5.31
CA LYS A 319 19.91 -17.63 -6.06
C LYS A 319 20.05 -16.11 -5.93
N TYR A 320 20.65 -15.63 -4.83
CA TYR A 320 20.64 -14.21 -4.43
C TYR A 320 22.04 -13.64 -4.21
N GLN A 321 23.08 -14.27 -4.76
CA GLN A 321 24.44 -13.71 -4.75
C GLN A 321 24.49 -12.31 -5.41
N THR A 322 23.61 -12.10 -6.39
CA THR A 322 23.26 -10.80 -6.96
C THR A 322 21.79 -10.47 -6.69
N PRO A 323 21.42 -9.19 -6.61
CA PRO A 323 20.03 -8.79 -6.48
C PRO A 323 19.18 -9.30 -7.65
N LYS A 324 18.17 -10.11 -7.35
CA LYS A 324 17.19 -10.57 -8.34
C LYS A 324 16.13 -9.50 -8.62
N LEU A 325 15.71 -8.79 -7.58
CA LEU A 325 14.80 -7.65 -7.70
C LEU A 325 15.52 -6.44 -8.29
N LYS A 326 14.88 -5.77 -9.26
CA LYS A 326 15.45 -4.65 -10.01
C LYS A 326 14.79 -3.35 -9.58
N PHE A 327 15.60 -2.44 -9.04
CA PHE A 327 15.16 -1.09 -8.70
C PHE A 327 15.44 -0.17 -9.89
N ASN A 328 14.44 0.02 -10.74
CA ASN A 328 14.60 0.83 -11.95
C ASN A 328 14.71 2.31 -11.61
N LYS A 329 15.69 3.00 -12.19
CA LYS A 329 15.88 4.46 -12.06
C LYS A 329 14.87 5.31 -12.86
N ARG A 330 13.94 4.64 -13.55
CA ARG A 330 12.92 5.24 -14.41
C ARG A 330 11.54 4.83 -13.94
N SER A 331 10.60 5.78 -13.97
CA SER A 331 9.22 5.52 -13.58
C SER A 331 8.53 4.59 -14.58
N ILE A 332 7.48 3.93 -14.13
CA ILE A 332 6.59 3.17 -15.02
C ILE A 332 5.98 4.06 -16.12
N LEU A 333 5.78 5.36 -15.84
CA LEU A 333 5.24 6.31 -16.81
C LEU A 333 6.22 6.60 -17.97
N GLU A 334 7.53 6.51 -17.72
CA GLU A 334 8.56 6.67 -18.75
C GLU A 334 8.74 5.41 -19.60
N THR A 335 8.51 4.25 -19.01
CA THR A 335 8.89 2.96 -19.60
C THR A 335 7.74 2.25 -20.32
N LYS A 336 6.50 2.45 -19.85
CA LYS A 336 5.29 1.82 -20.39
C LYS A 336 4.45 2.82 -21.20
N THR A 337 3.84 2.37 -22.28
CA THR A 337 2.73 3.08 -22.96
C THR A 337 1.43 2.93 -22.16
N GLY A 338 0.39 3.69 -22.53
CA GLY A 338 -0.96 3.45 -22.00
C GLY A 338 -1.47 2.03 -22.27
N ASP A 339 -1.19 1.45 -23.44
CA ASP A 339 -1.55 0.07 -23.79
C ASP A 339 -0.75 -0.96 -22.99
N ASP A 340 0.53 -0.69 -22.71
CA ASP A 340 1.35 -1.56 -21.86
C ASP A 340 0.76 -1.61 -20.44
N LEU A 341 0.30 -0.47 -19.90
CA LEU A 341 -0.40 -0.43 -18.61
C LEU A 341 -1.75 -1.16 -18.67
N ALA A 342 -2.52 -0.97 -19.74
CA ALA A 342 -3.86 -1.54 -19.88
C ALA A 342 -3.86 -3.06 -20.07
N SER A 343 -2.79 -3.60 -20.65
CA SER A 343 -2.64 -5.04 -20.94
C SER A 343 -1.77 -5.79 -19.93
N GLU A 344 -1.19 -5.09 -18.94
CA GLU A 344 -0.38 -5.73 -17.91
C GLU A 344 -1.23 -6.60 -16.99
N ASN A 345 -0.78 -7.84 -16.81
CA ASN A 345 -1.41 -8.83 -15.94
C ASN A 345 -0.39 -9.66 -15.15
N GLY A 346 0.88 -9.23 -15.11
CA GLY A 346 1.98 -9.88 -14.41
C GLY A 346 2.47 -9.09 -13.20
N ILE A 347 1.57 -8.66 -12.31
CA ILE A 347 1.91 -7.95 -11.07
C ILE A 347 1.75 -8.86 -9.86
N TYR A 348 2.77 -8.93 -9.03
CA TYR A 348 2.88 -9.85 -7.90
C TYR A 348 3.07 -9.07 -6.60
N VAL A 349 2.27 -9.42 -5.59
CA VAL A 349 2.37 -8.91 -4.22
C VAL A 349 2.35 -10.09 -3.25
N TYR A 350 3.23 -10.06 -2.26
CA TYR A 350 3.28 -11.02 -1.16
C TYR A 350 3.43 -10.25 0.17
N GLY A 351 2.52 -10.51 1.11
CA GLY A 351 2.43 -9.74 2.35
C GLY A 351 1.95 -10.53 3.55
N TYR A 352 2.11 -9.97 4.75
CA TYR A 352 1.73 -10.59 6.02
C TYR A 352 0.58 -9.84 6.70
N PRO A 353 -0.69 -10.07 6.31
CA PRO A 353 -1.82 -9.48 7.01
C PRO A 353 -1.89 -9.93 8.48
N ALA A 354 -2.34 -9.03 9.34
CA ALA A 354 -2.41 -9.19 10.79
C ALA A 354 -3.71 -9.84 11.27
N ALA A 355 -4.82 -9.68 10.53
CA ALA A 355 -6.14 -10.13 10.96
C ALA A 355 -6.36 -11.62 10.66
N GLY A 356 -6.44 -12.46 11.70
CA GLY A 356 -7.03 -13.82 11.69
C GLY A 356 -6.38 -14.86 10.77
N THR A 357 -5.32 -14.49 10.05
CA THR A 357 -4.64 -15.32 9.08
C THR A 357 -3.19 -15.45 9.54
N SER A 358 -2.85 -16.59 10.11
CA SER A 358 -1.54 -16.89 10.69
C SER A 358 -0.42 -17.04 9.63
N GLY A 359 -0.58 -16.48 8.43
CA GLY A 359 0.34 -16.71 7.33
C GLY A 359 0.24 -15.67 6.23
N ALA A 360 1.29 -15.61 5.43
CA ALA A 360 1.38 -14.69 4.31
C ALA A 360 0.32 -14.96 3.23
N THR A 361 0.00 -13.92 2.47
CA THR A 361 -0.98 -13.95 1.39
C THR A 361 -0.42 -13.33 0.12
N VAL A 362 -0.90 -13.81 -1.02
CA VAL A 362 -0.61 -13.23 -2.34
C VAL A 362 -1.82 -12.49 -2.91
N ASN A 363 -1.57 -11.61 -3.89
CA ASN A 363 -2.60 -10.83 -4.61
C ASN A 363 -3.42 -11.64 -5.63
N ILE A 364 -3.87 -12.83 -5.22
CA ILE A 364 -4.81 -13.70 -5.95
C ILE A 364 -5.88 -14.13 -4.96
N ARG A 365 -7.12 -14.24 -5.44
CA ARG A 365 -8.22 -14.72 -4.59
C ARG A 365 -8.26 -16.24 -4.61
N SER A 366 -8.60 -16.82 -3.47
CA SER A 366 -8.72 -18.27 -3.29
C SER A 366 -9.79 -18.95 -4.16
N ASN A 367 -10.68 -18.18 -4.78
CA ASN A 367 -11.77 -18.66 -5.63
C ASN A 367 -11.60 -18.30 -7.11
N ILE A 368 -10.51 -17.63 -7.48
CA ILE A 368 -10.18 -17.32 -8.87
C ILE A 368 -9.58 -18.58 -9.51
N ASP A 369 -9.81 -18.76 -10.81
CA ASP A 369 -9.25 -19.85 -11.59
C ASP A 369 -7.72 -19.84 -11.51
N SER A 370 -7.13 -21.02 -11.31
CA SER A 370 -5.67 -21.27 -11.37
C SER A 370 -4.96 -20.71 -12.61
N SER A 371 -5.69 -20.40 -13.69
CA SER A 371 -5.15 -19.75 -14.88
C SER A 371 -4.72 -18.28 -14.64
N GLU A 372 -5.26 -17.60 -13.63
CA GLU A 372 -4.80 -16.27 -13.21
C GLU A 372 -3.72 -16.38 -12.13
N THR A 373 -2.46 -16.27 -12.53
CA THR A 373 -1.32 -16.40 -11.62
C THR A 373 -0.75 -15.05 -11.14
N ALA A 374 -1.36 -13.94 -11.56
CA ALA A 374 -0.92 -12.58 -11.27
C ALA A 374 -2.06 -11.56 -11.50
N SER A 375 -1.86 -10.32 -11.04
CA SER A 375 -2.83 -9.22 -11.21
C SER A 375 -2.33 -8.16 -12.20
N GLY A 376 -3.22 -7.23 -12.58
CA GLY A 376 -2.92 -6.07 -13.42
C GLY A 376 -3.15 -4.73 -12.72
N TYR A 377 -2.88 -3.64 -13.44
CA TYR A 377 -3.24 -2.29 -12.97
C TYR A 377 -4.77 -2.14 -12.85
N SER A 378 -5.21 -1.44 -11.81
CA SER A 378 -6.63 -1.29 -11.55
C SER A 378 -7.30 -0.34 -12.54
N VAL A 379 -8.46 -0.74 -13.05
CA VAL A 379 -9.32 0.09 -13.90
C VAL A 379 -10.61 0.50 -13.21
N LEU A 380 -10.77 0.12 -11.94
CA LEU A 380 -12.01 0.25 -11.19
C LEU A 380 -12.13 1.60 -10.49
N VAL A 381 -11.01 2.16 -10.00
CA VAL A 381 -11.02 3.43 -9.25
C VAL A 381 -10.78 4.62 -10.17
N ARG A 382 -11.71 4.83 -11.09
CA ARG A 382 -11.52 5.76 -12.22
C ARG A 382 -11.41 7.22 -11.78
N ASP A 383 -11.96 7.60 -10.64
CA ASP A 383 -12.03 9.02 -10.23
C ASP A 383 -10.69 9.57 -9.75
N TYR A 384 -9.73 8.70 -9.41
CA TYR A 384 -8.39 9.10 -9.00
C TYR A 384 -7.39 9.09 -10.15
N MET A 385 -7.78 8.52 -11.31
CA MET A 385 -6.88 8.34 -12.44
C MET A 385 -6.51 9.64 -13.12
N ILE A 386 -5.23 9.78 -13.44
CA ILE A 386 -4.78 10.86 -14.32
C ILE A 386 -5.16 10.56 -15.78
N TYR A 387 -5.25 11.62 -16.58
CA TYR A 387 -5.50 11.53 -18.01
C TYR A 387 -4.19 11.62 -18.78
N ASN A 388 -4.07 10.84 -19.85
CA ASN A 388 -3.04 11.02 -20.87
C ASN A 388 -3.34 12.23 -21.77
N ASN A 389 -2.45 12.53 -22.71
CA ASN A 389 -2.57 13.66 -23.63
C ASN A 389 -3.72 13.53 -24.65
N TYR A 390 -4.43 12.40 -24.66
CA TYR A 390 -5.61 12.12 -25.48
C TYR A 390 -6.91 12.21 -24.65
N GLY A 391 -6.81 12.52 -23.35
CA GLY A 391 -7.96 12.58 -22.45
C GLY A 391 -8.49 11.21 -22.04
N GLN A 392 -7.66 10.17 -22.12
CA GLN A 392 -7.98 8.82 -21.64
C GLN A 392 -7.38 8.62 -20.25
N LYS A 393 -8.12 7.97 -19.36
CA LYS A 393 -7.63 7.64 -18.02
C LYS A 393 -6.53 6.59 -18.10
N LEU A 394 -5.42 6.78 -17.39
CA LEU A 394 -4.34 5.79 -17.32
C LEU A 394 -4.68 4.71 -16.27
N PRO A 395 -4.75 3.41 -16.65
CA PRO A 395 -5.03 2.33 -15.72
C PRO A 395 -4.08 2.32 -14.53
N GLY A 396 -4.66 2.34 -13.32
CA GLY A 396 -3.94 2.26 -12.06
C GLY A 396 -3.02 3.44 -11.76
N ILE A 397 -3.05 4.55 -12.49
CA ILE A 397 -2.17 5.70 -12.25
C ILE A 397 -2.96 6.81 -11.57
N TYR A 398 -2.75 6.99 -10.27
CA TYR A 398 -3.53 7.88 -9.45
C TYR A 398 -2.75 9.11 -9.00
N ASP A 399 -3.47 10.22 -8.85
CA ASP A 399 -3.01 11.37 -8.09
C ASP A 399 -3.44 11.20 -6.63
N ASN A 400 -2.46 11.01 -5.74
CA ASN A 400 -2.68 10.71 -4.33
C ASN A 400 -3.55 11.77 -3.63
N MET A 401 -3.48 13.03 -4.08
CA MET A 401 -4.30 14.10 -3.50
C MET A 401 -5.80 13.90 -3.75
N TYR A 402 -6.20 13.20 -4.80
CA TYR A 402 -7.60 12.86 -5.06
C TYR A 402 -8.08 11.66 -4.26
N ILE A 403 -7.18 10.72 -3.93
CA ILE A 403 -7.47 9.61 -3.01
C ILE A 403 -7.88 10.18 -1.64
N ASN A 404 -7.28 11.29 -1.24
CA ASN A 404 -7.50 11.94 0.06
C ASN A 404 -8.84 12.71 0.14
N GLY A 405 -9.45 12.98 -1.01
CA GLY A 405 -10.37 14.11 -1.21
C GLY A 405 -11.80 13.93 -0.69
N GLY A 406 -12.14 12.81 -0.07
CA GLY A 406 -13.50 12.55 0.45
C GLY A 406 -13.76 13.09 1.85
N SER A 407 -12.72 13.36 2.63
CA SER A 407 -12.87 13.83 4.01
C SER A 407 -11.62 14.55 4.51
N ILE A 408 -11.84 15.53 5.38
CA ILE A 408 -10.80 16.15 6.20
C ILE A 408 -11.25 16.09 7.66
N TYR A 409 -10.31 15.85 8.56
CA TYR A 409 -10.56 16.04 9.98
C TYR A 409 -10.15 17.45 10.35
N GLN A 410 -11.12 18.29 10.72
CA GLN A 410 -10.82 19.52 11.44
C GLN A 410 -10.23 19.14 12.79
N THR A 411 -9.12 19.76 13.15
CA THR A 411 -8.49 19.51 14.45
C THR A 411 -8.58 20.77 15.29
N ASP A 412 -9.20 20.67 16.46
CA ASP A 412 -9.34 21.79 17.40
C ASP A 412 -8.00 22.26 17.99
N ASP A 413 -6.95 21.46 17.80
CA ASP A 413 -5.70 21.61 18.51
C ASP A 413 -4.61 22.26 17.65
N LYS A 414 -4.56 23.59 17.65
CA LYS A 414 -3.45 24.36 17.05
C LYS A 414 -2.09 24.08 17.72
N SER A 415 -2.06 23.46 18.90
CA SER A 415 -0.83 23.29 19.69
C SER A 415 0.01 22.06 19.30
N ASN A 416 -0.64 20.96 18.90
CA ASN A 416 0.04 19.76 18.39
C ASN A 416 0.54 19.89 16.94
N TYR A 417 0.10 20.92 16.22
CA TYR A 417 0.52 21.22 14.83
C TYR A 417 1.61 22.30 14.75
N GLY A 418 2.35 22.51 15.85
CA GLY A 418 3.39 23.53 16.02
C GLY A 418 4.08 23.92 14.70
N ASN A 419 3.98 25.19 14.31
CA ASN A 419 4.60 25.78 13.12
C ASN A 419 4.26 25.17 11.73
N THR A 420 3.36 24.19 11.61
CA THR A 420 2.96 23.65 10.29
C THR A 420 1.97 24.55 9.55
N GLY A 421 1.25 25.42 10.27
CA GLY A 421 0.25 26.32 9.70
C GLY A 421 -1.06 25.67 9.25
N ARG A 422 -1.30 24.38 9.57
CA ARG A 422 -2.50 23.63 9.13
C ARG A 422 -3.63 23.71 10.14
N SER A 423 -4.86 23.81 9.65
CA SER A 423 -6.12 23.70 10.42
C SER A 423 -6.87 22.38 10.17
N VAL A 424 -6.37 21.55 9.25
CA VAL A 424 -6.99 20.31 8.79
C VAL A 424 -5.93 19.24 8.50
N ARG A 425 -6.32 17.97 8.60
CA ARG A 425 -5.53 16.82 8.12
C ARG A 425 -6.37 15.91 7.23
N TYR A 426 -5.69 15.19 6.35
CA TYR A 426 -6.30 14.08 5.62
C TYR A 426 -6.30 12.81 6.47
N PRO A 427 -7.27 11.90 6.27
CA PRO A 427 -7.28 10.60 6.94
C PRO A 427 -5.95 9.85 6.79
N ILE A 428 -5.35 9.90 5.59
CA ILE A 428 -4.12 9.16 5.29
C ILE A 428 -2.83 9.90 5.66
N ASP A 429 -2.93 11.09 6.27
CA ASP A 429 -1.74 11.78 6.76
C ASP A 429 -1.04 10.91 7.82
N MET A 430 0.28 10.79 7.70
CA MET A 430 1.06 9.94 8.60
C MET A 430 1.54 10.75 9.79
N TRP A 431 1.30 10.27 11.00
CA TRP A 431 1.86 10.84 12.22
C TRP A 431 3.27 10.32 12.43
N LEU A 432 4.28 11.20 12.35
CA LEU A 432 5.68 10.90 12.56
C LEU A 432 6.29 11.96 13.47
N TYR A 433 6.95 11.55 14.55
CA TYR A 433 7.82 12.42 15.36
C TYR A 433 7.19 13.66 15.98
N ASP A 434 5.88 13.70 16.22
CA ASP A 434 5.11 14.90 16.62
C ASP A 434 4.46 15.72 15.49
N ARG A 435 4.56 15.25 14.24
CA ARG A 435 3.99 15.97 13.08
C ARG A 435 3.22 15.06 12.17
N TYR A 436 2.21 15.63 11.53
CA TYR A 436 1.57 15.01 10.37
C TYR A 436 2.35 15.31 9.10
N TYR A 437 2.55 14.26 8.31
CA TYR A 437 3.13 14.30 6.97
C TYR A 437 2.08 13.88 5.95
N THR A 438 1.91 14.72 4.93
CA THR A 438 0.97 14.44 3.85
C THR A 438 1.60 13.56 2.80
N ARG A 439 0.97 12.41 2.56
CA ARG A 439 1.31 11.54 1.43
C ARG A 439 0.95 12.27 0.14
N PHE A 440 1.79 12.23 -0.90
CA PHE A 440 1.60 13.07 -2.09
C PHE A 440 2.03 12.42 -3.40
N GLY A 441 1.65 13.04 -4.51
CA GLY A 441 2.15 12.72 -5.85
C GLY A 441 1.56 11.45 -6.45
N LEU A 442 2.35 10.74 -7.25
CA LEU A 442 1.92 9.51 -7.93
C LEU A 442 1.65 8.36 -6.93
N THR A 443 0.51 7.71 -7.06
CA THR A 443 0.18 6.41 -6.43
C THR A 443 -0.26 5.44 -7.51
N ILE A 444 0.01 4.15 -7.32
CA ILE A 444 -0.36 3.10 -8.26
C ILE A 444 -1.46 2.21 -7.65
N GLY A 445 -2.52 1.95 -8.42
CA GLY A 445 -3.58 1.01 -8.08
C GLY A 445 -3.37 -0.33 -8.76
N ILE A 446 -3.37 -1.43 -7.99
CA ILE A 446 -3.25 -2.80 -8.51
C ILE A 446 -4.51 -3.59 -8.13
N ASN A 447 -5.07 -4.35 -9.08
CA ASN A 447 -6.22 -5.22 -8.80
C ASN A 447 -5.89 -6.28 -7.76
N ASN A 448 -6.92 -6.76 -7.04
CA ASN A 448 -6.82 -7.87 -6.09
C ASN A 448 -5.62 -7.77 -5.13
N SER A 449 -5.31 -6.57 -4.65
CA SER A 449 -4.09 -6.33 -3.84
C SER A 449 -4.38 -5.64 -2.51
N ASN A 450 -5.65 -5.49 -2.13
CA ASN A 450 -6.03 -5.02 -0.79
C ASN A 450 -5.89 -6.13 0.26
N LEU A 451 -4.65 -6.62 0.50
CA LEU A 451 -4.35 -7.84 1.27
C LEU A 451 -4.77 -7.82 2.75
N GLY A 452 -5.36 -6.72 3.25
CA GLY A 452 -5.77 -6.54 4.64
C GLY A 452 -4.70 -5.86 5.51
N GLN A 453 -5.11 -5.40 6.69
CA GLN A 453 -4.24 -4.73 7.67
C GLN A 453 -3.00 -5.58 7.97
N GLY A 454 -1.81 -4.99 8.11
CA GLY A 454 -0.53 -5.70 8.36
C GLY A 454 0.24 -6.06 7.08
N SER A 455 -0.43 -6.11 5.93
CA SER A 455 0.25 -6.24 4.62
C SER A 455 0.99 -4.97 4.19
N SER A 456 0.83 -3.86 4.91
CA SER A 456 1.61 -2.64 4.73
C SER A 456 3.11 -2.96 4.71
N GLY A 457 3.79 -2.49 3.69
CA GLY A 457 5.23 -2.67 3.49
C GLY A 457 5.56 -3.80 2.52
N SER A 458 4.56 -4.51 2.00
CA SER A 458 4.74 -5.54 0.99
C SER A 458 5.35 -4.94 -0.28
N ILE A 459 6.41 -5.58 -0.78
CA ILE A 459 7.01 -5.22 -2.05
C ILE A 459 6.11 -5.65 -3.21
N VAL A 460 6.02 -4.82 -4.24
CA VAL A 460 5.25 -5.09 -5.45
C VAL A 460 6.20 -5.16 -6.64
N ILE A 461 6.12 -6.24 -7.41
CA ILE A 461 6.98 -6.47 -8.58
C ILE A 461 6.17 -6.81 -9.82
N ASP A 462 6.76 -6.57 -10.99
CA ASP A 462 6.26 -7.12 -12.26
C ASP A 462 6.90 -8.48 -12.60
N ARG A 463 6.50 -9.05 -13.75
CA ARG A 463 7.00 -10.33 -14.28
C ARG A 463 8.51 -10.38 -14.49
N ASP A 464 9.13 -9.22 -14.72
CA ASP A 464 10.55 -9.08 -15.02
C ASP A 464 11.37 -8.74 -13.76
N TYR A 465 10.76 -8.88 -12.59
CA TYR A 465 11.31 -8.58 -11.27
C TYR A 465 11.60 -7.09 -11.04
N ASN A 466 11.00 -6.20 -11.84
CA ASN A 466 11.09 -4.77 -11.56
C ASN A 466 10.24 -4.41 -10.36
N VAL A 467 10.83 -3.72 -9.39
CA VAL A 467 10.10 -3.19 -8.25
C VAL A 467 9.27 -2.00 -8.69
N ILE A 468 7.96 -2.11 -8.52
CA ILE A 468 7.00 -1.06 -8.85
C ILE A 468 6.86 -0.10 -7.67
N GLY A 469 6.82 -0.64 -6.45
CA GLY A 469 6.64 0.16 -5.25
C GLY A 469 6.34 -0.69 -4.02
N VAL A 470 5.76 -0.04 -3.01
CA VAL A 470 5.42 -0.65 -1.74
C VAL A 470 3.94 -0.46 -1.45
N ASN A 471 3.25 -1.57 -1.16
CA ASN A 471 1.83 -1.57 -0.80
C ASN A 471 1.63 -0.90 0.56
N TRP A 472 0.79 0.12 0.64
CA TRP A 472 0.51 0.87 1.87
C TRP A 472 -0.95 0.85 2.32
N GLY A 473 -1.86 0.45 1.44
CA GLY A 473 -3.29 0.45 1.73
C GLY A 473 -4.10 -0.17 0.62
N GLY A 474 -5.40 0.00 0.69
CA GLY A 474 -6.31 -0.47 -0.34
C GLY A 474 -7.55 0.40 -0.42
N GLU A 475 -8.28 0.21 -1.51
CA GLU A 475 -9.61 0.77 -1.69
C GLU A 475 -10.60 -0.40 -1.63
N ASP A 476 -11.49 -0.37 -0.64
CA ASP A 476 -12.29 -1.54 -0.25
C ASP A 476 -13.38 -1.86 -1.29
N THR A 477 -13.93 -0.87 -2.00
CA THR A 477 -15.01 -1.14 -2.95
C THR A 477 -14.50 -1.89 -4.19
N SER A 478 -13.35 -1.47 -4.72
CA SER A 478 -12.69 -2.09 -5.87
C SER A 478 -11.73 -3.21 -5.50
N GLN A 479 -11.42 -3.37 -4.21
CA GLN A 479 -10.38 -4.27 -3.71
C GLN A 479 -8.99 -4.03 -4.33
N SER A 480 -8.74 -2.80 -4.76
CA SER A 480 -7.45 -2.40 -5.34
C SER A 480 -6.45 -2.14 -4.22
N GLY A 481 -5.24 -2.68 -4.33
CA GLY A 481 -4.12 -2.26 -3.49
C GLY A 481 -3.59 -0.90 -3.95
N LEU A 482 -3.16 -0.08 -2.98
CA LEU A 482 -2.57 1.24 -3.22
C LEU A 482 -1.07 1.18 -2.93
N ILE A 483 -0.28 1.49 -3.94
CA ILE A 483 1.15 1.30 -3.97
C ILE A 483 1.84 2.66 -4.09
N ASP A 484 2.80 2.92 -3.20
CA ASP A 484 3.68 4.08 -3.34
C ASP A 484 4.88 3.70 -4.21
N PRO A 485 5.04 4.32 -5.40
CA PRO A 485 6.18 4.03 -6.25
C PRO A 485 7.45 4.62 -5.67
N LEU A 486 8.53 3.85 -5.77
CA LEU A 486 9.87 4.28 -5.34
C LEU A 486 10.51 5.27 -6.31
N VAL A 487 10.00 5.35 -7.53
CA VAL A 487 10.49 6.25 -8.59
C VAL A 487 9.32 6.94 -9.29
N SER A 488 9.43 8.25 -9.47
CA SER A 488 8.46 9.08 -10.17
C SER A 488 9.14 9.97 -11.19
N SER A 489 8.42 10.31 -12.24
CA SER A 489 8.82 11.30 -13.24
C SER A 489 8.12 12.61 -12.99
N GLU A 490 8.74 13.71 -13.42
CA GLU A 490 8.10 15.02 -13.33
C GLU A 490 6.93 15.08 -14.31
N TYR A 491 5.71 15.16 -13.80
CA TYR A 491 4.51 15.37 -14.61
C TYR A 491 4.01 16.81 -14.42
N LYS A 492 3.75 17.49 -15.53
CA LYS A 492 3.17 18.84 -15.57
C LYS A 492 1.77 18.80 -16.16
N ASN A 493 0.84 19.53 -15.57
CA ASN A 493 -0.47 19.73 -16.15
C ASN A 493 -0.42 20.62 -17.40
N LYS A 494 -1.57 20.80 -18.06
CA LYS A 494 -1.72 21.61 -19.28
C LYS A 494 -1.22 23.07 -19.17
N ASP A 495 -1.15 23.61 -17.96
CA ASP A 495 -0.70 24.98 -17.69
C ASP A 495 0.82 25.03 -17.40
N GLY A 496 1.53 23.91 -17.57
CA GLY A 496 2.96 23.78 -17.33
C GLY A 496 3.34 23.65 -15.86
N LYS A 497 2.37 23.48 -14.96
CA LYS A 497 2.62 23.40 -13.51
C LYS A 497 2.84 21.97 -13.05
N ILE A 498 3.74 21.79 -12.09
CA ILE A 498 4.13 20.48 -11.57
C ILE A 498 2.98 19.85 -10.78
N VAL A 499 2.59 18.66 -11.20
CA VAL A 499 1.63 17.77 -10.53
C VAL A 499 2.40 16.72 -9.72
N PHE A 500 3.33 16.02 -10.37
CA PHE A 500 4.24 15.07 -9.73
C PHE A 500 5.67 15.53 -9.87
N TYR A 501 6.43 15.42 -8.79
CA TYR A 501 7.88 15.65 -8.81
C TYR A 501 8.60 14.40 -9.31
N GLU A 502 9.71 14.61 -10.00
CA GLU A 502 10.70 13.57 -10.28
C GLU A 502 11.44 13.21 -8.99
N TYR A 503 11.61 11.90 -8.74
CA TYR A 503 12.45 11.38 -7.67
C TYR A 503 12.81 9.90 -7.87
N ASP A 504 13.85 9.44 -7.18
CA ASP A 504 14.19 8.03 -6.99
C ASP A 504 14.62 7.82 -5.52
N LEU A 505 13.78 7.15 -4.72
CA LEU A 505 14.02 6.96 -3.28
C LEU A 505 15.20 6.03 -2.99
N ILE A 506 15.61 5.20 -3.96
CA ILE A 506 16.70 4.24 -3.80
C ILE A 506 18.03 4.86 -4.26
N HIS A 507 18.14 5.22 -5.53
CA HIS A 507 19.39 5.71 -6.13
C HIS A 507 19.56 7.23 -5.98
N GLY A 508 18.46 7.97 -5.93
CA GLY A 508 18.46 9.43 -6.00
C GLY A 508 18.41 9.93 -7.44
N ARG A 509 17.43 10.79 -7.76
CA ARG A 509 17.25 11.41 -9.08
C ARG A 509 16.42 12.69 -8.93
N GLY A 510 16.54 13.59 -9.91
CA GLY A 510 15.74 14.81 -9.98
C GLY A 510 16.38 15.96 -9.22
N SER A 511 16.28 17.14 -9.82
CA SER A 511 17.00 18.34 -9.37
C SER A 511 16.61 18.81 -7.96
N LYS A 512 15.39 18.48 -7.52
CA LYS A 512 14.90 18.82 -6.18
C LYS A 512 15.16 17.73 -5.15
N GLN A 513 15.53 16.51 -5.51
CA GLN A 513 15.73 15.47 -4.50
C GLN A 513 17.02 15.71 -3.71
N THR A 514 16.89 15.88 -2.39
CA THR A 514 18.02 16.14 -1.50
C THR A 514 18.55 14.90 -0.81
N ARG A 515 17.72 13.85 -0.68
CA ARG A 515 18.08 12.60 0.02
C ARG A 515 17.47 11.37 -0.64
N SER A 516 18.26 10.31 -0.70
CA SER A 516 17.88 8.95 -1.11
C SER A 516 18.58 7.93 -0.22
N TYR A 517 18.15 6.67 -0.27
CA TYR A 517 18.84 5.57 0.40
C TYR A 517 20.34 5.52 0.03
N ALA A 518 20.67 5.59 -1.26
CA ALA A 518 22.05 5.61 -1.75
C ALA A 518 22.86 6.78 -1.18
N SER A 519 22.25 7.96 -1.04
CA SER A 519 22.94 9.13 -0.46
C SER A 519 23.25 8.94 1.02
N GLU A 520 22.37 8.31 1.79
CA GLU A 520 22.63 8.01 3.21
C GLU A 520 23.65 6.87 3.35
N LEU A 521 23.61 5.88 2.45
CA LEU A 521 24.57 4.79 2.43
C LEU A 521 25.99 5.28 2.10
N LYS A 522 26.13 6.20 1.14
CA LYS A 522 27.42 6.87 0.84
C LYS A 522 28.01 7.55 2.08
N LYS A 523 27.19 8.29 2.85
CA LYS A 523 27.64 8.93 4.10
C LYS A 523 28.09 7.91 5.15
N LEU A 524 27.41 6.77 5.22
CA LEU A 524 27.77 5.69 6.14
C LEU A 524 29.10 5.03 5.73
N LEU A 525 29.23 4.64 4.46
CA LEU A 525 30.42 3.96 3.93
C LEU A 525 31.67 4.84 3.90
N ALA A 526 31.52 6.17 3.97
CA ALA A 526 32.63 7.10 4.13
C ALA A 526 33.27 7.08 5.54
N LYS A 527 32.63 6.44 6.53
CA LYS A 527 33.21 6.31 7.87
C LYS A 527 34.23 5.17 7.90
N GLU A 528 35.30 5.38 8.67
CA GLU A 528 36.43 4.43 8.79
C GLU A 528 36.00 3.00 9.15
N GLU A 529 34.99 2.84 10.00
CA GLU A 529 34.46 1.53 10.42
C GLU A 529 33.75 0.73 9.31
N TYR A 530 33.39 1.38 8.20
CA TYR A 530 32.70 0.78 7.04
C TYR A 530 33.57 0.73 5.78
N LYS A 531 34.81 1.20 5.81
CA LYS A 531 35.66 1.38 4.61
C LYS A 531 35.92 0.11 3.78
N ASP A 532 35.90 -1.06 4.44
CA ASP A 532 36.14 -2.37 3.82
C ASP A 532 34.84 -3.11 3.49
N LYS A 533 33.69 -2.44 3.60
CA LYS A 533 32.38 -3.03 3.32
C LYS A 533 31.84 -2.52 1.99
N THR A 534 30.98 -3.31 1.36
CA THR A 534 30.34 -2.93 0.09
C THR A 534 28.86 -3.29 0.12
N SER A 535 28.02 -2.43 -0.44
CA SER A 535 26.59 -2.68 -0.61
C SER A 535 26.35 -3.90 -1.53
N TRP A 536 25.48 -4.82 -1.14
CA TRP A 536 25.05 -5.92 -2.02
C TRP A 536 24.18 -5.43 -3.18
N LEU A 537 23.29 -4.47 -2.92
CA LEU A 537 22.37 -3.90 -3.89
C LEU A 537 23.05 -2.89 -4.83
N LEU A 538 23.69 -1.88 -4.25
CA LEU A 538 24.21 -0.72 -4.97
C LEU A 538 25.67 -0.89 -5.38
N GLY A 539 26.38 -1.86 -4.80
CA GLY A 539 27.77 -2.15 -5.15
C GLY A 539 28.64 -0.89 -5.15
N ASP A 540 29.30 -0.67 -6.29
CA ASP A 540 30.20 0.47 -6.49
C ASP A 540 29.50 1.83 -6.66
N GLU A 541 28.17 1.88 -6.84
CA GLU A 541 27.43 3.15 -6.97
C GLU A 541 27.57 4.03 -5.72
N VAL A 542 27.82 3.42 -4.56
CA VAL A 542 27.94 4.08 -3.25
C VAL A 542 29.35 4.07 -2.67
N ASN A 543 30.33 3.50 -3.37
CA ASN A 543 31.70 3.42 -2.89
C ASN A 543 32.42 4.78 -3.09
N PRO A 544 32.99 5.38 -2.03
CA PRO A 544 33.58 6.72 -2.09
C PRO A 544 34.84 6.82 -2.96
N THR A 545 35.51 5.70 -3.25
CA THR A 545 36.77 5.66 -4.00
C THR A 545 36.61 5.79 -5.53
N ASN A 546 35.38 5.75 -6.06
CA ASN A 546 35.12 5.79 -7.50
C ASN A 546 34.63 7.15 -8.02
N SER A 547 34.51 8.18 -7.16
CA SER A 547 33.98 9.50 -7.57
C SER A 547 35.02 10.45 -8.18
N GLU A 548 36.30 10.10 -8.21
CA GLU A 548 37.35 10.97 -8.80
C GLU A 548 37.66 10.67 -10.28
N ASN A 549 37.04 9.67 -10.91
CA ASN A 549 37.35 9.25 -12.29
C ASN A 549 36.13 9.06 -13.22
N LYS A 550 34.99 9.71 -12.95
CA LYS A 550 33.81 9.65 -13.84
C LYS A 550 33.26 11.01 -14.21
#